data_AF-A0ABD3MWX5-F1
#
_entry.id   AF-A0ABD3MWX5-F1
#
_cell.length_a   1.000
_cell.length_b   1.000
_cell.length_c   1.000
_cell.angle_alpha   90.00
_cell.angle_beta   90.00
_cell.angle_gamma   90.00
#
_symmetry.space_group_name_H-M   'P 1'
#
loop_
_entity.id
_entity.type
_entity.pdbx_description
1 polymer ?
#
loop_
_entity_poly.entity_id
_entity_poly.type
_entity_poly.pdbx_seq_one_letter_code
_entity_poly.pdbx_strand_id
1 'polypeptide(L)'
;MYTTSTQTRRDLIASSVVPVSLLILHTSPENAVASVRSLPFSSINEVVQYINHSCNRRFLQSVRSSCYNFLYRGTEINASSRDTEVSAFIIKDTYDLLDPNTYQSTDAVAYFQRLEDKLSLSGYNVKPSNGHLATTCQKDAAKWGRPMSIWPIGDTGVDFIWLASGGVFWPLSDPSKELEIASEPLQRLDKALQGDAWEIMFRADNGVLAVPAEFDEEMRYLLKHAS
;
A
#
# COMPACT_ATOMS: atom_id res chain seq x y z
N MET A 1 -21.04 12.90 -66.27
CA MET A 1 -21.07 14.38 -66.35
C MET A 1 -21.93 14.91 -65.23
N TYR A 2 -21.41 15.88 -64.47
CA TYR A 2 -22.10 16.70 -63.46
C TYR A 2 -23.36 17.36 -64.06
N THR A 3 -24.45 17.63 -63.34
CA THR A 3 -24.61 18.67 -62.30
C THR A 3 -26.05 18.66 -61.75
N THR A 4 -26.20 18.94 -60.44
CA THR A 4 -27.23 19.78 -59.72
C THR A 4 -28.72 19.65 -60.06
N SER A 5 -29.72 19.86 -59.21
CA SER A 5 -29.95 20.33 -57.83
C SER A 5 -31.48 20.49 -57.78
N THR A 6 -32.15 20.15 -56.68
CA THR A 6 -33.13 21.05 -56.07
C THR A 6 -33.54 20.54 -54.70
N GLN A 7 -33.35 21.43 -53.75
CA GLN A 7 -33.54 21.33 -52.33
C GLN A 7 -35.01 21.69 -52.02
N THR A 8 -35.67 20.92 -51.15
CA THR A 8 -36.98 21.33 -50.61
C THR A 8 -36.96 21.26 -49.08
N ARG A 9 -37.10 22.46 -48.49
CA ARG A 9 -37.36 22.73 -47.07
C ARG A 9 -38.61 21.98 -46.57
N ARG A 10 -38.54 21.49 -45.33
CA ARG A 10 -39.59 21.31 -44.29
C ARG A 10 -38.96 20.44 -43.19
N ASP A 11 -39.14 20.60 -41.89
CA ASP A 11 -39.59 21.66 -41.00
C ASP A 11 -38.88 21.34 -39.66
N LEU A 12 -38.39 22.37 -38.97
CA LEU A 12 -37.79 22.23 -37.63
C LEU A 12 -38.92 22.00 -36.61
N ILE A 13 -38.86 20.88 -35.89
CA ILE A 13 -39.42 20.79 -34.53
C ILE A 13 -38.22 20.67 -33.60
N ALA A 14 -37.89 21.79 -32.97
CA ALA A 14 -36.92 21.83 -31.87
C ALA A 14 -37.55 21.18 -30.64
N SER A 15 -37.22 19.91 -30.40
CA SER A 15 -37.41 19.29 -29.08
C SER A 15 -36.25 19.72 -28.20
N SER A 16 -36.53 20.63 -27.26
CA SER A 16 -35.57 21.08 -26.26
C SER A 16 -35.41 19.98 -25.21
N VAL A 17 -34.42 19.11 -25.41
CA VAL A 17 -33.94 18.22 -24.36
C VAL A 17 -32.97 19.05 -23.52
N VAL A 18 -33.40 19.43 -22.32
CA VAL A 18 -32.53 20.01 -21.31
C VAL A 18 -31.64 18.89 -20.78
N PRO A 19 -30.30 18.91 -20.98
CA PRO A 19 -29.45 18.01 -20.24
C PRO A 19 -29.50 18.44 -18.78
N VAL A 20 -30.10 17.60 -17.93
CA VAL A 20 -29.88 17.67 -16.49
C VAL A 20 -28.43 17.23 -16.28
N SER A 21 -27.51 18.19 -16.38
CA SER A 21 -26.15 18.03 -15.87
C SER A 21 -26.27 17.89 -14.37
N LEU A 22 -26.29 16.65 -13.90
CA LEU A 22 -26.10 16.32 -12.50
C LEU A 22 -24.67 16.76 -12.15
N LEU A 23 -24.53 17.99 -11.66
CA LEU A 23 -23.29 18.51 -11.12
C LEU A 23 -23.03 17.74 -9.83
N ILE A 24 -22.39 16.57 -9.93
CA ILE A 24 -21.81 15.91 -8.77
C ILE A 24 -20.66 16.83 -8.35
N LEU A 25 -20.95 17.73 -7.40
CA LEU A 25 -19.93 18.38 -6.61
C LEU A 25 -19.15 17.26 -5.93
N HIS A 26 -18.09 16.78 -6.59
CA HIS A 26 -17.01 16.09 -5.93
C HIS A 26 -16.39 17.12 -5.00
N THR A 27 -16.83 17.09 -3.74
CA THR A 27 -16.01 17.61 -2.66
C THR A 27 -14.72 16.81 -2.72
N SER A 28 -13.69 17.40 -3.33
CA SER A 28 -12.32 16.91 -3.26
C SER A 28 -12.03 16.69 -1.77
N PRO A 29 -11.70 15.48 -1.32
CA PRO A 29 -11.32 15.28 0.06
C PRO A 29 -10.04 16.08 0.29
N GLU A 30 -10.19 17.26 0.90
CA GLU A 30 -9.09 18.08 1.35
C GLU A 30 -8.24 17.24 2.31
N ASN A 31 -7.07 16.84 1.81
CA ASN A 31 -5.80 16.76 2.52
C ASN A 31 -5.89 16.21 3.95
N ALA A 32 -6.16 14.91 4.09
CA ALA A 32 -5.60 14.19 5.23
C ALA A 32 -4.08 14.27 5.06
N VAL A 33 -3.41 15.22 5.73
CA VAL A 33 -1.96 15.36 5.62
C VAL A 33 -1.32 14.12 6.24
N ALA A 34 -0.48 13.42 5.46
CA ALA A 34 0.35 12.34 5.96
C ALA A 34 1.05 12.79 7.25
N SER A 35 0.85 12.05 8.34
CA SER A 35 1.44 12.39 9.63
C SER A 35 2.66 11.52 9.86
N VAL A 36 3.83 12.15 9.86
CA VAL A 36 5.09 11.53 10.23
C VAL A 36 5.52 12.08 11.58
N ARG A 37 5.69 11.20 12.56
CA ARG A 37 6.21 11.53 13.88
C ARG A 37 7.50 10.76 14.12
N SER A 38 8.62 11.48 14.27
CA SER A 38 9.85 10.86 14.76
C SER A 38 9.68 10.40 16.20
N LEU A 39 10.22 9.22 16.50
CA LEU A 39 10.39 8.75 17.87
C LEU A 39 11.88 8.79 18.19
N PRO A 40 12.31 9.53 19.21
CA PRO A 40 13.70 9.54 19.61
C PRO A 40 14.00 8.22 20.33
N PHE A 41 14.68 7.30 19.65
CA PHE A 41 15.22 6.10 20.26
C PHE A 41 16.72 6.26 20.44
N SER A 42 17.18 5.98 21.66
CA SER A 42 18.60 6.04 22.02
C SER A 42 19.38 4.84 21.48
N SER A 43 18.69 3.75 21.12
CA SER A 43 19.30 2.50 20.62
C SER A 43 18.29 1.62 19.87
N ILE A 44 18.79 0.64 19.11
CA ILE A 44 17.98 -0.40 18.47
C ILE A 44 17.28 -1.29 19.49
N ASN A 45 17.87 -1.47 20.68
CA ASN A 45 17.22 -2.22 21.74
C ASN A 45 15.91 -1.58 22.19
N GLU A 46 15.84 -0.25 22.30
CA GLU A 46 14.59 0.45 22.61
C GLU A 46 13.54 0.30 21.49
N VAL A 47 13.98 0.32 20.22
CA VAL A 47 13.11 0.03 19.07
C VAL A 47 12.52 -1.38 19.16
N VAL A 48 13.34 -2.39 19.47
CA VAL A 48 12.90 -3.78 19.61
C VAL A 48 11.94 -3.96 20.79
N GLN A 49 12.20 -3.29 21.91
CA GLN A 49 11.26 -3.27 23.04
C GLN A 49 9.92 -2.65 22.64
N TYR A 50 9.94 -1.54 21.88
CA TYR A 50 8.72 -0.93 21.35
C TYR A 50 7.98 -1.87 20.40
N ILE A 51 8.67 -2.56 19.49
CA ILE A 51 8.08 -3.54 18.58
C ILE A 51 7.42 -4.66 19.39
N ASN A 52 8.10 -5.24 20.38
CA ASN A 52 7.55 -6.32 21.20
C ASN A 52 6.29 -5.88 21.99
N HIS A 53 6.20 -4.60 22.38
CA HIS A 53 5.08 -4.07 23.14
C HIS A 53 3.90 -3.63 22.27
N SER A 54 4.19 -2.92 21.17
CA SER A 54 3.20 -2.12 20.43
C SER A 54 2.87 -2.67 19.05
N CYS A 55 3.71 -3.53 18.47
CA CYS A 55 3.45 -4.12 17.16
C CYS A 55 2.27 -5.09 17.24
N ASN A 56 1.52 -5.18 16.14
CA ASN A 56 0.51 -6.21 15.94
C ASN A 56 1.09 -7.60 16.22
N ARG A 57 0.50 -8.32 17.19
CA ARG A 57 1.05 -9.60 17.66
C ARG A 57 1.07 -10.68 16.58
N ARG A 58 0.05 -10.71 15.72
CA ARG A 58 -0.04 -11.68 14.61
C ARG A 58 1.06 -11.42 13.59
N PHE A 59 1.28 -10.17 13.21
CA PHE A 59 2.40 -9.80 12.34
C PHE A 59 3.75 -10.17 12.95
N LEU A 60 3.99 -9.81 14.21
CA LEU A 60 5.25 -10.14 14.90
C LEU A 60 5.50 -11.65 14.97
N GLN A 61 4.45 -12.45 15.22
CA GLN A 61 4.53 -13.90 15.18
C GLN A 61 4.87 -14.43 13.78
N SER A 62 4.29 -13.83 12.73
CA SER A 62 4.60 -14.17 11.34
C SER A 62 6.03 -13.84 10.96
N VAL A 63 6.58 -12.70 11.41
CA VAL A 63 8.00 -12.36 11.25
C VAL A 63 8.89 -13.39 11.94
N ARG A 64 8.59 -13.78 13.19
CA ARG A 64 9.37 -14.83 13.89
C ARG A 64 9.30 -16.16 13.15
N SER A 65 8.13 -16.53 12.65
CA SER A 65 7.89 -17.80 11.94
C SER A 65 8.50 -17.83 10.54
N SER A 66 8.73 -16.66 9.92
CA SER A 66 9.37 -16.51 8.61
C SER A 66 10.91 -16.42 8.70
N CYS A 67 11.51 -16.90 9.81
CA CYS A 67 12.94 -16.75 10.07
C CYS A 67 13.40 -15.29 10.13
N TYR A 68 12.55 -14.42 10.68
CA TYR A 68 12.77 -12.98 10.85
C TYR A 68 12.79 -12.19 9.54
N ASN A 69 12.10 -12.66 8.49
CA ASN A 69 11.94 -11.86 7.28
C ASN A 69 10.98 -10.69 7.51
N PHE A 70 11.44 -9.50 7.12
CA PHE A 70 10.71 -8.26 7.30
C PHE A 70 9.91 -7.89 6.05
N LEU A 71 8.98 -6.96 6.25
CA LEU A 71 8.22 -6.31 5.20
C LEU A 71 8.74 -4.88 5.05
N TYR A 72 8.97 -4.43 3.81
CA TYR A 72 9.66 -3.18 3.51
C TYR A 72 8.81 -2.22 2.69
N ARG A 73 8.91 -0.93 3.01
CA ARG A 73 8.34 0.16 2.18
C ARG A 73 9.41 1.22 1.94
N GLY A 74 9.42 1.79 0.73
CA GLY A 74 10.22 2.98 0.44
C GLY A 74 9.54 4.22 1.00
N THR A 75 10.32 5.12 1.61
CA THR A 75 9.79 6.40 2.10
C THR A 75 10.72 7.55 1.74
N GLU A 76 10.13 8.72 1.50
CA GLU A 76 10.85 9.97 1.24
C GLU A 76 11.27 10.70 2.53
N ILE A 77 11.13 10.06 3.70
CA ILE A 77 11.55 10.66 4.97
C ILE A 77 13.08 10.89 4.93
N ASN A 78 13.42 12.16 4.68
CA ASN A 78 14.76 12.68 4.83
C ASN A 78 15.08 12.71 6.33
N ALA A 79 15.69 11.63 6.84
CA ALA A 79 16.31 11.66 8.16
C ALA A 79 17.59 12.50 8.08
N SER A 80 17.44 13.81 7.96
CA SER A 80 18.54 14.75 7.95
C SER A 80 18.93 15.11 9.38
N SER A 81 19.52 14.17 10.13
CA SER A 81 20.16 14.55 11.41
C SER A 81 21.13 13.51 11.98
N ARG A 82 22.41 13.89 11.92
CA ARG A 82 23.43 13.84 13.00
C ARG A 82 23.62 12.52 13.76
N ASP A 83 24.59 11.73 13.28
CA ASP A 83 25.62 10.89 13.94
C ASP A 83 25.38 10.09 15.24
N THR A 84 24.24 10.13 15.93
CA THR A 84 24.07 9.33 17.18
C THR A 84 22.69 8.74 17.47
N GLU A 85 21.60 9.16 16.82
CA GLU A 85 20.25 8.67 17.14
C GLU A 85 19.70 7.68 16.10
N VAL A 86 19.08 6.60 16.59
CA VAL A 86 18.28 5.70 15.74
C VAL A 86 16.98 6.41 15.41
N SER A 87 16.89 6.93 14.18
CA SER A 87 15.68 7.58 13.70
C SER A 87 14.67 6.52 13.22
N ALA A 88 13.77 6.09 14.09
CA ALA A 88 12.56 5.37 13.70
C ALA A 88 11.35 6.31 13.74
N PHE A 89 10.36 6.02 12.90
CA PHE A 89 9.25 6.93 12.64
C PHE A 89 7.92 6.21 12.80
N ILE A 90 6.95 6.86 13.46
CA ILE A 90 5.55 6.48 13.28
C ILE A 90 5.05 7.18 12.02
N ILE A 91 4.62 6.39 11.06
CA ILE A 91 4.09 6.85 9.78
C ILE A 91 2.59 6.52 9.73
N LYS A 92 1.79 7.55 9.47
CA LYS A 92 0.38 7.43 9.12
C LYS A 92 0.13 8.22 7.84
N ASP A 93 0.45 7.57 6.73
CA ASP A 93 0.32 8.15 5.39
C ASP A 93 -1.09 8.01 4.85
N THR A 94 -1.38 8.81 3.83
CA THR A 94 -2.53 8.60 2.96
C THR A 94 -2.29 7.43 2.02
N TYR A 95 -3.37 6.74 1.67
CA TYR A 95 -3.35 5.68 0.67
C TYR A 95 -3.26 6.31 -0.72
N ASP A 96 -2.35 5.80 -1.53
CA ASP A 96 -1.89 6.40 -2.79
C ASP A 96 -2.12 5.50 -4.00
N LEU A 97 -2.58 4.26 -3.82
CA LEU A 97 -2.68 3.27 -4.90
C LEU A 97 -3.71 3.62 -6.00
N LEU A 98 -4.67 4.50 -5.70
CA LEU A 98 -5.64 5.03 -6.66
C LEU A 98 -5.27 6.43 -7.17
N ASP A 99 -4.17 7.01 -6.70
CA ASP A 99 -3.68 8.30 -7.20
C ASP A 99 -2.93 8.06 -8.53
N PRO A 100 -3.31 8.76 -9.63
CA PRO A 100 -2.64 8.66 -10.92
C PRO A 100 -1.14 9.02 -10.88
N ASN A 101 -0.69 9.77 -9.88
CA ASN A 101 0.70 10.19 -9.74
C ASN A 101 1.59 9.10 -9.11
N THR A 102 1.04 8.12 -8.40
CA THR A 102 1.80 7.09 -7.69
C THR A 102 2.61 6.20 -8.62
N TYR A 103 1.98 5.76 -9.72
CA TYR A 103 2.62 4.93 -10.74
C TYR A 103 2.82 5.65 -12.08
N GLN A 104 2.38 6.92 -12.18
CA GLN A 104 2.41 7.71 -13.41
C GLN A 104 1.81 6.94 -14.61
N SER A 105 0.78 6.15 -14.35
CA SER A 105 0.19 5.22 -15.33
C SER A 105 -1.32 5.11 -15.13
N THR A 106 -2.08 5.49 -16.15
CA THR A 106 -3.54 5.32 -16.17
C THR A 106 -3.96 3.86 -16.12
N ASP A 107 -3.14 2.96 -16.66
CA ASP A 107 -3.40 1.52 -16.65
C ASP A 107 -3.25 0.95 -15.23
N ALA A 108 -2.28 1.46 -14.46
CA ALA A 108 -2.13 1.12 -13.05
C ALA A 108 -3.35 1.55 -12.24
N VAL A 109 -3.84 2.78 -12.44
CA VAL A 109 -5.05 3.27 -11.77
C VAL A 109 -6.26 2.42 -12.14
N ALA A 110 -6.46 2.14 -13.43
CA ALA A 110 -7.55 1.29 -13.89
C ALA A 110 -7.45 -0.13 -13.32
N TYR A 111 -6.23 -0.65 -13.16
CA TYR A 111 -5.99 -1.93 -12.52
C TYR A 111 -6.36 -1.91 -11.03
N PHE A 112 -5.85 -0.94 -10.25
CA PHE A 112 -6.16 -0.83 -8.83
C PHE A 112 -7.64 -0.54 -8.59
N GLN A 113 -8.32 0.18 -9.49
CA GLN A 113 -9.78 0.36 -9.40
C GLN A 113 -10.53 -0.97 -9.58
N ARG A 114 -10.14 -1.82 -10.52
CA ARG A 114 -10.73 -3.16 -10.66
C ARG A 114 -10.45 -4.05 -9.44
N LEU A 115 -9.25 -3.93 -8.87
CA LEU A 115 -8.88 -4.66 -7.66
C LEU A 115 -9.70 -4.18 -6.45
N GLU A 116 -9.91 -2.86 -6.31
CA GLU A 116 -10.79 -2.24 -5.30
C GLU A 116 -12.20 -2.83 -5.36
N ASP A 117 -12.79 -2.89 -6.56
CA ASP A 117 -14.14 -3.42 -6.76
C ASP A 117 -14.19 -4.91 -6.38
N LYS A 118 -13.21 -5.71 -6.84
CA LYS A 118 -13.13 -7.15 -6.54
C LYS A 118 -13.02 -7.42 -5.04
N LEU A 119 -12.13 -6.70 -4.35
CA LEU A 119 -11.89 -6.86 -2.92
C LEU A 119 -13.09 -6.40 -2.09
N SER A 120 -13.76 -5.32 -2.51
CA SER A 120 -14.97 -4.81 -1.86
C SER A 120 -16.13 -5.80 -1.98
N LEU A 121 -16.37 -6.35 -3.17
CA LEU A 121 -17.40 -7.37 -3.40
C LEU A 121 -17.12 -8.66 -2.61
N SER A 122 -15.86 -9.00 -2.41
CA SER A 122 -15.43 -10.19 -1.66
C SER A 122 -15.37 -9.96 -0.13
N GLY A 123 -15.63 -8.73 0.33
CA GLY A 123 -15.66 -8.39 1.76
C GLY A 123 -14.30 -8.27 2.43
N TYR A 124 -13.22 -8.01 1.69
CA TYR A 124 -11.91 -7.76 2.29
C TYR A 124 -11.86 -6.38 2.97
N ASN A 125 -11.22 -6.32 4.14
CA ASN A 125 -11.05 -5.09 4.92
C ASN A 125 -9.93 -4.17 4.40
N VAL A 126 -8.99 -4.75 3.63
CA VAL A 126 -7.88 -4.05 2.98
C VAL A 126 -8.09 -4.06 1.47
N LYS A 127 -7.87 -2.91 0.86
CA LYS A 127 -8.09 -2.62 -0.56
C LYS A 127 -7.32 -1.37 -0.98
N PRO A 128 -7.14 -1.10 -2.28
CA PRO A 128 -6.37 0.04 -2.76
C PRO A 128 -6.72 1.39 -2.14
N SER A 129 -7.99 1.67 -1.86
CA SER A 129 -8.42 2.94 -1.25
C SER A 129 -8.07 3.09 0.24
N ASN A 130 -7.68 2.00 0.92
CA ASN A 130 -7.41 1.99 2.36
C ASN A 130 -6.16 1.19 2.80
N GLY A 131 -5.30 0.83 1.84
CA GLY A 131 -4.13 0.01 2.06
C GLY A 131 -2.89 0.61 1.43
N HIS A 132 -1.73 0.18 1.93
CA HIS A 132 -0.43 0.46 1.34
C HIS A 132 0.16 -0.82 0.77
N LEU A 133 1.07 -0.69 -0.19
CA LEU A 133 1.93 -1.77 -0.62
C LEU A 133 3.26 -1.74 0.13
N ALA A 134 3.74 -2.93 0.44
CA ALA A 134 5.09 -3.17 0.89
C ALA A 134 5.60 -4.47 0.26
N THR A 135 6.91 -4.66 0.27
CA THR A 135 7.58 -5.79 -0.39
C THR A 135 8.48 -6.55 0.57
N THR A 136 8.66 -7.84 0.35
CA THR A 136 9.64 -8.65 1.10
C THR A 136 11.10 -8.39 0.68
N CYS A 137 11.32 -7.55 -0.34
CA CYS A 137 12.64 -7.25 -0.88
C CYS A 137 13.05 -5.78 -0.60
N GLN A 138 14.08 -5.59 0.22
CA GLN A 138 14.64 -4.27 0.52
C GLN A 138 15.03 -3.48 -0.75
N LYS A 139 15.57 -4.16 -1.78
CA LYS A 139 15.99 -3.51 -3.03
C LYS A 139 14.81 -3.00 -3.85
N ASP A 140 13.67 -3.68 -3.80
CA ASP A 140 12.47 -3.22 -4.48
C ASP A 140 11.82 -2.07 -3.73
N ALA A 141 11.79 -2.13 -2.39
CA ALA A 141 11.36 -1.01 -1.57
C ALA A 141 12.18 0.26 -1.85
N ALA A 142 13.49 0.10 -2.11
CA ALA A 142 14.39 1.20 -2.43
C ALA A 142 14.02 1.95 -3.74
N LYS A 143 13.20 1.36 -4.62
CA LYS A 143 12.70 2.03 -5.84
C LYS A 143 11.69 3.13 -5.52
N TRP A 144 11.06 3.10 -4.35
CA TRP A 144 10.05 4.06 -3.91
C TRP A 144 10.56 5.04 -2.84
N GLY A 145 11.86 5.01 -2.51
CA GLY A 145 12.46 5.88 -1.49
C GLY A 145 13.48 5.13 -0.63
N ARG A 146 13.84 5.67 0.54
CA ARG A 146 14.72 4.94 1.47
C ARG A 146 13.98 3.71 2.00
N PRO A 147 14.55 2.51 1.91
CA PRO A 147 13.88 1.30 2.39
C PRO A 147 13.81 1.30 3.92
N MET A 148 12.61 1.08 4.44
CA MET A 148 12.33 0.94 5.86
C MET A 148 11.61 -0.38 6.10
N SER A 149 12.00 -1.13 7.13
CA SER A 149 11.15 -2.21 7.64
C SER A 149 9.94 -1.60 8.34
N ILE A 150 8.74 -2.12 8.05
CA ILE A 150 7.48 -1.59 8.57
C ILE A 150 6.85 -2.56 9.58
N TRP A 151 6.32 -1.99 10.66
CA TRP A 151 5.80 -2.72 11.81
C TRP A 151 4.43 -2.14 12.19
N PRO A 152 3.32 -2.76 11.75
CA PRO A 152 1.98 -2.27 12.04
C PRO A 152 1.69 -2.17 13.54
N ILE A 153 1.17 -1.02 13.99
CA ILE A 153 0.96 -0.74 15.41
C ILE A 153 -0.46 -1.15 15.82
N GLY A 154 -0.57 -1.86 16.95
CA GLY A 154 -1.83 -2.30 17.54
C GLY A 154 -2.39 -3.62 16.99
N ASP A 155 -3.26 -4.25 17.78
CA ASP A 155 -3.79 -5.60 17.50
C ASP A 155 -5.05 -5.61 16.61
N THR A 156 -5.65 -4.44 16.39
CA THR A 156 -6.89 -4.25 15.62
C THR A 156 -6.69 -3.25 14.48
N GLY A 157 -7.52 -3.35 13.43
CA GLY A 157 -7.39 -2.48 12.26
C GLY A 157 -6.11 -2.75 11.45
N VAL A 158 -5.64 -4.00 11.51
CA VAL A 158 -4.48 -4.49 10.78
C VAL A 158 -4.90 -5.72 9.98
N ASP A 159 -4.80 -5.63 8.67
CA ASP A 159 -5.17 -6.66 7.71
C ASP A 159 -4.12 -6.74 6.60
N PHE A 160 -3.91 -7.94 6.05
CA PHE A 160 -2.93 -8.20 5.00
C PHE A 160 -3.55 -9.04 3.88
N ILE A 161 -3.22 -8.70 2.64
CA ILE A 161 -3.51 -9.52 1.45
C ILE A 161 -2.29 -9.56 0.53
N TRP A 162 -2.19 -10.64 -0.25
CA TRP A 162 -1.17 -10.81 -1.28
C TRP A 162 -1.72 -11.67 -2.42
N LEU A 163 -0.99 -11.73 -3.54
CA LEU A 163 -1.32 -12.67 -4.61
C LEU A 163 -1.00 -14.10 -4.14
N ALA A 164 -1.92 -15.03 -4.29
CA ALA A 164 -1.73 -16.42 -3.84
C ALA A 164 -0.55 -17.11 -4.53
N SER A 165 -0.27 -16.74 -5.79
CA SER A 165 0.91 -17.18 -6.54
C SER A 165 2.21 -16.48 -6.16
N GLY A 166 2.16 -15.46 -5.30
CA GLY A 166 3.24 -14.52 -5.08
C GLY A 166 3.42 -13.48 -6.18
N GLY A 167 4.47 -12.68 -6.04
CA GLY A 167 4.85 -11.64 -7.00
C GLY A 167 4.34 -10.24 -6.64
N VAL A 168 4.18 -9.40 -7.65
CA VAL A 168 3.78 -7.98 -7.53
C VAL A 168 2.33 -7.78 -7.98
N PHE A 169 1.63 -6.81 -7.39
CA PHE A 169 0.30 -6.40 -7.81
C PHE A 169 0.34 -5.66 -9.15
N TRP A 170 1.38 -4.86 -9.41
CA TRP A 170 1.51 -4.14 -10.68
C TRP A 170 2.98 -3.90 -11.08
N PRO A 171 3.35 -4.07 -12.36
CA PRO A 171 2.55 -4.68 -13.42
C PRO A 171 2.46 -6.20 -13.26
N LEU A 172 1.30 -6.78 -13.60
CA LEU A 172 1.14 -8.23 -13.61
C LEU A 172 2.01 -8.87 -14.70
N SER A 173 2.65 -10.00 -14.38
CA SER A 173 3.37 -10.80 -15.37
C SER A 173 2.44 -11.38 -16.45
N ASP A 174 1.19 -11.64 -16.09
CA ASP A 174 0.15 -12.13 -16.99
C ASP A 174 -1.21 -11.49 -16.65
N PRO A 175 -1.62 -10.42 -17.36
CA PRO A 175 -2.88 -9.72 -17.08
C PRO A 175 -4.13 -10.52 -17.47
N SER A 176 -3.98 -11.68 -18.14
CA SER A 176 -5.11 -12.53 -18.54
C SER A 176 -5.56 -13.48 -17.43
N LYS A 177 -4.71 -13.72 -16.42
CA LYS A 177 -5.02 -14.60 -15.30
C LYS A 177 -5.92 -13.91 -14.30
N GLU A 178 -6.90 -14.66 -13.80
CA GLU A 178 -7.69 -14.20 -12.68
C GLU A 178 -6.80 -14.08 -11.42
N LEU A 179 -6.94 -12.96 -10.72
CA LEU A 179 -6.24 -12.72 -9.46
C LEU A 179 -6.80 -13.61 -8.36
N GLU A 180 -5.99 -14.55 -7.88
CA GLU A 180 -6.26 -15.27 -6.64
C GLU A 180 -5.63 -14.48 -5.48
N ILE A 181 -6.47 -14.04 -4.54
CA ILE A 181 -6.04 -13.26 -3.39
C ILE A 181 -5.95 -14.18 -2.16
N ALA A 182 -4.80 -14.12 -1.51
CA ALA A 182 -4.53 -14.79 -0.25
C ALA A 182 -4.67 -13.81 0.93
N SER A 183 -5.11 -14.33 2.08
CA SER A 183 -5.26 -13.56 3.32
C SER A 183 -5.27 -14.49 4.53
N GLU A 184 -5.02 -13.94 5.71
CA GLU A 184 -5.22 -14.66 6.97
C GLU A 184 -6.72 -14.86 7.29
N PRO A 185 -7.11 -15.94 7.98
CA PRO A 185 -6.27 -17.04 8.47
C PRO A 185 -6.08 -18.17 7.43
N LEU A 186 -6.73 -18.07 6.26
CA LEU A 186 -6.75 -19.14 5.26
C LEU A 186 -5.36 -19.45 4.70
N GLN A 187 -4.54 -18.41 4.52
CA GLN A 187 -3.15 -18.51 4.16
C GLN A 187 -2.30 -17.75 5.17
N ARG A 188 -1.16 -18.32 5.55
CA ARG A 188 -0.34 -17.78 6.64
C ARG A 188 0.63 -16.72 6.14
N LEU A 189 0.64 -15.56 6.78
CA LEU A 189 1.52 -14.44 6.40
C LEU A 189 3.02 -14.80 6.48
N ASP A 190 3.43 -15.70 7.37
CA ASP A 190 4.83 -16.14 7.46
C ASP A 190 5.34 -16.78 6.17
N LYS A 191 4.46 -17.38 5.34
CA LYS A 191 4.82 -17.92 4.03
C LYS A 191 4.98 -16.82 2.99
N ALA A 192 4.11 -15.82 3.00
CA ALA A 192 4.25 -14.67 2.12
C ALA A 192 5.54 -13.89 2.41
N LEU A 193 5.91 -13.74 3.69
CA LEU A 193 7.17 -13.11 4.12
C LEU A 193 8.42 -13.90 3.69
N GLN A 194 8.30 -15.15 3.24
CA GLN A 194 9.40 -15.94 2.67
C GLN A 194 9.53 -15.79 1.15
N GLY A 195 8.56 -15.13 0.51
CA GLY A 195 8.59 -14.88 -0.92
C GLY A 195 9.73 -13.95 -1.33
N ASP A 196 10.28 -14.17 -2.51
CA ASP A 196 11.28 -13.29 -3.11
C ASP A 196 10.58 -12.15 -3.85
N ALA A 197 10.75 -10.91 -3.38
CA ALA A 197 10.13 -9.71 -3.95
C ALA A 197 8.59 -9.76 -4.05
N TRP A 198 7.94 -10.38 -3.07
CA TRP A 198 6.48 -10.40 -3.02
C TRP A 198 5.94 -9.10 -2.48
N GLU A 199 4.94 -8.54 -3.16
CA GLU A 199 4.16 -7.43 -2.63
C GLU A 199 3.03 -7.94 -1.74
N ILE A 200 2.90 -7.29 -0.60
CA ILE A 200 1.84 -7.50 0.38
C ILE A 200 1.14 -6.17 0.56
N MET A 201 -0.15 -6.13 0.27
CA MET A 201 -0.99 -4.99 0.59
C MET A 201 -1.46 -5.12 2.03
N PHE A 202 -1.33 -4.04 2.80
CA PHE A 202 -1.70 -4.05 4.20
C PHE A 202 -2.42 -2.77 4.59
N ARG A 203 -3.28 -2.89 5.60
CA ARG A 203 -3.93 -1.78 6.30
C ARG A 203 -3.41 -1.73 7.72
N ALA A 204 -3.20 -0.53 8.27
CA ALA A 204 -2.78 -0.33 9.66
C ALA A 204 -3.37 0.99 10.20
N ASP A 205 -4.52 0.92 10.87
CA ASP A 205 -5.30 2.12 11.26
C ASP A 205 -4.56 3.03 12.25
N ASN A 206 -3.68 2.46 13.08
CA ASN A 206 -2.85 3.20 14.04
C ASN A 206 -1.48 3.61 13.47
N GLY A 207 -1.28 3.39 12.16
CA GLY A 207 -0.01 3.61 11.49
C GLY A 207 0.97 2.46 11.65
N VAL A 208 2.18 2.68 11.14
CA VAL A 208 3.30 1.74 11.21
C VAL A 208 4.48 2.41 11.90
N LEU A 209 5.24 1.64 12.67
CA LEU A 209 6.60 2.00 12.99
C LEU A 209 7.46 1.64 11.77
N ALA A 210 8.18 2.60 11.22
CA ALA A 210 9.14 2.44 10.15
C ALA A 210 10.55 2.56 10.72
N VAL A 211 11.38 1.55 10.48
CA VAL A 211 12.77 1.50 10.93
C VAL A 211 13.70 1.40 9.71
N PRO A 212 14.74 2.25 9.62
CA PRO A 212 15.69 2.20 8.51
C PRO A 212 16.35 0.84 8.35
N ALA A 213 16.38 0.34 7.12
CA ALA A 213 16.82 -1.03 6.84
C ALA A 213 18.31 -1.27 7.11
N GLU A 214 19.14 -0.24 7.27
CA GLU A 214 20.52 -0.39 7.76
C GLU A 214 20.62 -0.99 9.17
N PHE A 215 19.54 -0.95 9.95
CA PHE A 215 19.50 -1.54 11.30
C PHE A 215 18.97 -2.97 11.32
N ASP A 216 18.65 -3.55 10.17
CA ASP A 216 17.97 -4.85 10.09
C ASP A 216 18.77 -5.99 10.72
N GLU A 217 20.10 -6.02 10.53
CA GLU A 217 20.94 -7.09 11.07
C GLU A 217 20.90 -7.09 12.60
N GLU A 218 21.11 -5.92 13.21
CA GLU A 218 21.04 -5.74 14.66
C GLU A 218 19.64 -6.01 15.20
N MET A 219 18.60 -5.50 14.53
CA MET A 219 17.21 -5.78 14.89
C MET A 219 16.88 -7.26 14.85
N ARG A 220 17.28 -7.99 13.80
CA ARG A 220 17.07 -9.44 13.69
C ARG A 220 17.80 -10.18 14.79
N TYR A 221 19.03 -9.77 15.10
CA TYR A 221 19.78 -10.33 16.22
C TYR A 221 19.03 -10.12 17.54
N LEU A 222 18.64 -8.90 17.87
CA LEU A 222 17.96 -8.61 19.14
C LEU A 222 16.57 -9.27 19.22
N LEU A 223 15.77 -9.25 18.16
CA LEU A 223 14.47 -9.93 18.13
C LEU A 223 14.58 -11.44 18.36
N LYS A 224 15.67 -12.07 17.90
CA LYS A 224 15.95 -13.50 18.14
C LYS A 224 16.28 -13.81 19.59
N HIS A 225 16.86 -12.86 20.31
CA HIS A 225 17.41 -13.06 21.66
C HIS A 225 16.63 -12.34 22.77
N ALA A 226 15.61 -11.53 22.42
CA ALA A 226 14.73 -10.83 23.37
C ALA A 226 13.68 -11.75 24.03
N SER A 227 14.05 -13.02 24.28
CA SER A 227 13.16 -14.04 24.88
C SER A 227 13.13 -13.96 26.39
#